data_AF-R2PCX7-F1
#
_entry.id   AF-R2PCX7-F1
#
_cell.length_a   1.000
_cell.length_b   1.000
_cell.length_c   1.000
_cell.angle_alpha   90.00
_cell.angle_beta   90.00
_cell.angle_gamma   90.00
#
_symmetry.space_group_name_H-M   'P 1'
#
loop_
_entity.id
_entity.type
_entity.pdbx_description
1 polymer ?
#
loop_
_entity_poly.entity_id
_entity_poly.type
_entity_poly.pdbx_seq_one_letter_code
_entity_poly.pdbx_strand_id
1 'polypeptide(L)'
;MVEIGTTIKELRQAKRMSQKELAEHLHVTPQAVSKWELGKSYPDLDTLLQLSDFFHISTDKLLGNASPSFLEALFSKKGNRTMKKNAPESKPEYPKGPVPKAIKVENAANYLMITFDNGETRYLRSHYLDDYLDAYSLKKGRGKRRLLIGGGPATMWLGTEIEILDDGTVLLFGKDRYSPQELWYESRSRAIDLSE
;
A
#
# COMPACT_ATOMS: atom_id res chain seq x y z
N MET A 1 23.21 -5.17 -17.89
CA MET A 1 22.52 -6.22 -18.67
C MET A 1 21.29 -6.60 -17.87
N VAL A 2 20.11 -6.66 -18.50
CA VAL A 2 18.83 -6.85 -17.80
C VAL A 2 18.77 -8.26 -17.17
N GLU A 3 18.65 -8.34 -15.85
CA GLU A 3 18.59 -9.60 -15.08
C GLU A 3 17.14 -10.07 -14.86
N ILE A 4 16.40 -10.23 -15.96
CA ILE A 4 15.01 -10.71 -15.90
C ILE A 4 14.90 -12.16 -15.38
N GLY A 5 15.89 -13.00 -15.69
CA GLY A 5 15.87 -14.43 -15.36
C GLY A 5 15.88 -14.72 -13.87
N THR A 6 16.69 -13.96 -13.12
CA THR A 6 16.77 -14.05 -11.65
C THR A 6 15.43 -13.63 -11.03
N THR A 7 14.86 -12.53 -11.53
CA THR A 7 13.55 -12.01 -11.10
C THR A 7 12.42 -13.03 -11.32
N ILE A 8 12.33 -13.65 -12.51
CA ILE A 8 11.34 -14.69 -12.80
C ILE A 8 11.48 -15.87 -11.83
N LYS A 9 12.72 -16.32 -11.59
CA LYS A 9 13.00 -17.44 -10.68
C LYS A 9 12.57 -17.13 -9.25
N GLU A 10 12.87 -15.92 -8.76
CA GLU A 10 12.49 -15.47 -7.42
C GLU A 10 10.96 -15.42 -7.24
N LEU A 11 10.26 -14.83 -8.21
CA LEU A 11 8.79 -14.72 -8.19
C LEU A 11 8.12 -16.10 -8.23
N ARG A 12 8.62 -17.00 -9.07
CA ARG A 12 8.13 -18.39 -9.14
C ARG A 12 8.33 -19.11 -7.81
N GLN A 13 9.51 -18.99 -7.20
CA GLN A 13 9.82 -19.60 -5.91
C GLN A 13 8.98 -19.01 -4.77
N ALA A 14 8.70 -17.70 -4.80
CA ALA A 14 7.83 -17.03 -3.83
C ALA A 14 6.39 -17.58 -3.88
N LYS A 15 5.90 -17.91 -5.08
CA LYS A 15 4.61 -18.61 -5.28
C LYS A 15 4.68 -20.14 -5.09
N ARG A 16 5.84 -20.69 -4.74
CA ARG A 16 6.11 -22.14 -4.56
C ARG A 16 5.79 -23.01 -5.77
N MET A 17 5.98 -22.46 -6.97
CA MET A 17 5.66 -23.16 -8.21
C MET A 17 6.87 -23.88 -8.81
N SER A 18 6.63 -24.95 -9.55
CA SER A 18 7.63 -25.57 -10.42
C SER A 18 7.78 -24.82 -11.75
N GLN A 19 8.90 -25.02 -12.46
CA GLN A 19 9.06 -24.44 -13.82
C GLN A 19 8.00 -24.95 -14.80
N LYS A 20 7.52 -26.18 -14.60
CA LYS A 20 6.45 -26.77 -15.41
C LYS A 20 5.12 -26.06 -15.18
N GLU A 21 4.75 -25.82 -13.93
CA GLU A 21 3.51 -25.10 -13.59
C GLU A 21 3.52 -23.66 -14.12
N LEU A 22 4.65 -22.96 -14.02
CA LEU A 22 4.77 -21.62 -14.61
C LEU A 22 4.61 -21.67 -16.13
N ALA A 23 5.21 -22.67 -16.78
CA ALA A 23 5.11 -22.83 -18.23
C ALA A 23 3.68 -23.14 -18.69
N GLU A 24 2.96 -23.97 -17.92
CA GLU A 24 1.54 -24.29 -18.18
C GLU A 24 0.66 -23.02 -18.10
N HIS A 25 0.89 -22.15 -17.11
CA HIS A 25 0.17 -20.89 -16.97
C HIS A 25 0.45 -19.87 -18.07
N LEU A 26 1.67 -19.86 -18.59
CA LEU A 26 2.10 -18.94 -19.65
C LEU A 26 1.93 -19.54 -21.06
N HIS A 27 1.36 -20.75 -21.16
CA HIS A 27 1.21 -21.48 -22.42
C HIS A 27 2.53 -21.64 -23.20
N VAL A 28 3.64 -21.85 -22.49
CA VAL A 28 4.98 -22.04 -23.06
C VAL A 28 5.56 -23.40 -22.67
N THR A 29 6.73 -23.73 -23.21
CA THR A 29 7.42 -24.96 -22.82
C THR A 29 8.19 -24.76 -21.50
N PRO A 30 8.28 -25.77 -20.62
CA PRO A 30 9.11 -25.70 -19.41
C PRO A 30 10.59 -25.39 -19.69
N GLN A 31 11.07 -25.79 -20.87
CA GLN A 31 12.42 -25.50 -21.35
C GLN A 31 12.63 -24.01 -21.61
N ALA A 32 11.62 -23.30 -22.12
CA ALA A 32 11.67 -21.86 -22.30
C ALA A 32 11.85 -21.16 -20.95
N VAL A 33 11.03 -21.51 -19.95
CA VAL A 33 11.14 -21.00 -18.57
C VAL A 33 12.53 -21.25 -18.00
N SER A 34 13.05 -22.48 -18.13
CA SER A 34 14.41 -22.79 -17.65
C SER A 34 15.49 -21.96 -18.35
N LYS A 35 15.37 -21.69 -19.66
CA LYS A 35 16.33 -20.85 -20.38
C LYS A 35 16.27 -19.40 -19.92
N TRP A 36 15.07 -18.87 -19.67
CA TRP A 36 14.90 -17.52 -19.12
C TRP A 36 15.54 -17.40 -17.73
N GLU A 37 15.25 -18.34 -16.82
CA GLU A 37 15.81 -18.34 -15.46
C GLU A 37 17.34 -18.48 -15.43
N LEU A 38 17.94 -19.09 -16.46
CA LEU A 38 19.39 -19.23 -16.61
C LEU A 38 20.03 -18.09 -17.42
N GLY A 39 19.25 -17.11 -17.87
CA GLY A 39 19.73 -16.01 -18.71
C GLY A 39 20.21 -16.45 -20.11
N LYS A 40 19.80 -17.64 -20.57
CA LYS A 40 20.16 -18.19 -21.89
C LYS A 40 19.28 -17.68 -23.02
N SER A 41 18.10 -17.18 -22.70
CA SER A 41 17.17 -16.52 -23.63
C SER A 41 16.30 -15.52 -22.89
N TYR A 42 15.55 -14.72 -23.62
CA TYR A 42 14.59 -13.77 -23.08
C TYR A 42 13.15 -14.19 -23.45
N PRO A 43 12.14 -13.90 -22.61
CA PRO A 43 10.75 -13.99 -23.01
C PRO A 43 10.48 -12.98 -24.13
N ASP A 44 9.56 -13.31 -25.04
CA ASP A 44 9.06 -12.34 -26.02
C ASP A 44 8.14 -11.31 -25.35
N LEU A 45 7.71 -10.30 -26.10
CA LEU A 45 6.90 -9.20 -25.56
C LEU A 45 5.57 -9.68 -24.98
N ASP A 46 4.89 -10.61 -25.66
CA ASP A 46 3.61 -11.13 -25.21
C ASP A 46 3.74 -11.96 -23.93
N THR A 47 4.77 -12.79 -23.84
CA THR A 47 5.09 -13.56 -22.63
C THR A 47 5.49 -12.62 -21.49
N LEU A 48 6.20 -11.53 -21.78
CA LEU A 48 6.59 -10.53 -20.79
C LEU A 48 5.36 -9.86 -20.15
N LEU A 49 4.35 -9.53 -20.96
CA LEU A 49 3.06 -9.00 -20.49
C LEU A 49 2.32 -10.04 -19.64
N GLN A 50 2.26 -11.29 -20.12
CA GLN A 50 1.65 -12.39 -19.35
C GLN A 50 2.36 -12.63 -18.01
N LEU A 51 3.68 -12.53 -17.98
CA LEU A 51 4.48 -12.63 -16.75
C LEU A 51 4.15 -11.47 -15.79
N SER A 52 4.07 -10.25 -16.31
CA SER A 52 3.65 -9.05 -15.56
C SER A 52 2.27 -9.26 -14.91
N ASP A 53 1.30 -9.71 -15.68
CA ASP A 53 -0.06 -9.95 -15.22
C ASP A 53 -0.13 -11.11 -14.22
N PHE A 54 0.57 -12.22 -14.51
CA PHE A 54 0.60 -13.41 -13.67
C PHE A 54 1.24 -13.16 -12.30
N PHE A 55 2.30 -12.35 -12.26
CA PHE A 55 2.99 -12.00 -11.02
C PHE A 55 2.45 -10.72 -10.37
N HIS A 56 1.54 -10.00 -11.01
CA HIS A 56 1.01 -8.71 -10.59
C HIS A 56 2.11 -7.68 -10.31
N ILE A 57 3.10 -7.60 -11.20
CA ILE A 57 4.18 -6.60 -11.12
C ILE A 57 4.32 -5.87 -12.45
N SER A 58 4.82 -4.63 -12.42
CA SER A 58 5.10 -3.91 -13.67
C SER A 58 6.23 -4.56 -14.46
N THR A 59 6.17 -4.42 -15.78
CA THR A 59 7.20 -4.84 -16.72
C THR A 59 8.57 -4.25 -16.39
N ASP A 60 8.63 -2.99 -15.95
CA ASP A 60 9.88 -2.34 -15.53
C ASP A 60 10.54 -3.05 -14.35
N LYS A 61 9.74 -3.49 -13.37
CA LYS A 61 10.22 -4.25 -12.21
C LYS A 61 10.69 -5.64 -12.63
N LEU A 62 10.00 -6.26 -13.59
CA LEU A 62 10.37 -7.56 -14.14
C LEU A 62 11.69 -7.49 -14.93
N LEU A 63 11.96 -6.37 -15.60
CA LEU A 63 13.19 -6.08 -16.34
C LEU A 63 14.36 -5.59 -15.46
N GLY A 64 14.17 -5.45 -14.15
CA GLY A 64 15.19 -4.89 -13.26
C GLY A 64 15.52 -3.43 -13.54
N ASN A 65 14.68 -2.73 -14.34
CA ASN A 65 14.77 -1.31 -14.62
C ASN A 65 14.00 -0.49 -13.57
N ALA A 66 13.97 -0.96 -12.33
CA ALA A 66 13.44 -0.19 -11.23
C ALA A 66 14.30 1.08 -11.09
N SER A 67 13.89 2.17 -11.75
CA SER A 67 13.95 3.45 -11.10
C SER A 67 13.33 3.22 -9.73
N PRO A 68 14.03 3.56 -8.63
CA PRO A 68 13.49 3.33 -7.31
C PRO A 68 12.08 3.89 -7.35
N SER A 69 11.10 3.04 -7.05
CA SER A 69 9.72 3.52 -6.99
C SER A 69 9.73 4.77 -6.11
N PHE A 70 8.87 5.76 -6.38
CA PHE A 70 8.83 6.97 -5.55
C PHE A 70 8.90 6.64 -4.05
N LEU A 71 8.24 5.55 -3.66
CA LEU A 71 8.30 4.94 -2.33
C LEU A 71 9.73 4.48 -1.93
N GLU A 72 10.42 3.72 -2.75
CA GLU A 72 11.78 3.25 -2.51
C GLU A 72 12.81 4.39 -2.44
N ALA A 73 12.63 5.45 -3.22
CA ALA A 73 13.42 6.68 -3.13
C ALA A 73 13.19 7.41 -1.79
N LEU A 74 11.95 7.41 -1.28
CA LEU A 74 11.63 7.89 0.07
C LEU A 74 12.32 7.05 1.16
N PHE A 75 12.40 5.73 0.99
CA PHE A 75 12.99 4.81 1.97
C PHE A 75 14.53 4.69 1.89
N SER A 76 15.17 5.05 0.78
CA SER A 76 16.62 4.93 0.59
C SER A 76 17.44 5.99 1.36
N LYS A 77 16.81 7.07 1.84
CA LYS A 77 17.49 8.08 2.65
C LYS A 77 17.61 7.60 4.10
N LYS A 78 18.72 6.90 4.36
CA LYS A 78 19.23 6.47 5.67
C LYS A 78 18.88 7.46 6.78
N GLY A 79 17.85 7.13 7.56
CA GLY A 79 17.53 7.77 8.83
C GLY A 79 17.37 6.69 9.88
N ASN A 80 18.36 6.59 10.76
CA ASN A 80 18.27 5.85 12.01
C ASN A 80 17.07 6.35 12.83
N ARG A 81 15.86 5.84 12.55
CA ARG A 81 14.78 5.83 13.53
C ARG A 81 14.78 4.42 14.10
N THR A 82 15.54 4.27 15.18
CA THR A 82 15.30 3.22 16.17
C THR A 82 13.79 3.05 16.31
N MET A 83 13.30 1.84 16.06
CA MET A 83 11.93 1.46 16.39
C MET A 83 11.73 1.65 17.90
N LYS A 84 11.31 2.85 18.31
CA LYS A 84 10.52 2.98 19.52
C LYS A 84 9.15 2.44 19.14
N LYS A 85 8.88 1.20 19.57
CA LYS A 85 7.52 0.74 19.87
C LYS A 85 6.97 1.65 20.98
N ASN A 86 6.56 2.84 20.62
CA ASN A 86 5.65 3.61 21.43
C ASN A 86 4.36 3.61 20.61
N ALA A 87 3.44 2.72 20.96
CA ALA A 87 2.03 3.04 20.71
C ALA A 87 1.83 4.45 21.30
N PRO A 88 1.23 5.41 20.56
CA PRO A 88 1.09 6.74 21.11
C PRO A 88 0.30 6.65 22.41
N GLU A 89 0.99 7.03 23.50
CA GLU A 89 0.41 7.35 24.79
C GLU A 89 -0.73 8.35 24.54
N SER A 90 -1.98 7.94 24.78
CA SER A 90 -3.21 8.75 24.75
C SER A 90 -3.38 9.72 23.56
N LYS A 91 -4.45 9.56 22.76
CA LYS A 91 -4.83 10.56 21.73
C LYS A 91 -4.70 12.00 22.30
N PRO A 92 -4.05 12.93 21.57
CA PRO A 92 -3.85 14.30 22.07
C PRO A 92 -5.21 14.93 22.42
N GLU A 93 -5.28 15.62 23.55
CA GLU A 93 -6.49 16.36 23.92
C GLU A 93 -6.59 17.62 23.04
N TYR A 94 -7.68 17.73 22.30
CA TYR A 94 -7.95 18.89 21.46
C TYR A 94 -8.64 20.01 22.25
N PRO A 95 -8.45 21.29 21.85
CA PRO A 95 -9.21 22.39 22.43
C PRO A 95 -10.72 22.14 22.34
N LYS A 96 -11.41 22.28 23.48
CA LYS A 96 -12.87 22.14 23.55
C LYS A 96 -13.52 23.42 23.02
N GLY A 97 -14.14 23.34 21.84
CA GLY A 97 -14.84 24.45 21.21
C GLY A 97 -15.73 23.95 20.05
N PRO A 98 -16.61 24.81 19.52
CA PRO A 98 -17.40 24.46 18.34
C PRO A 98 -16.46 24.32 17.15
N VAL A 99 -16.42 23.13 16.57
CA VAL A 99 -15.67 22.83 15.34
C VAL A 99 -16.66 22.50 14.23
N PRO A 100 -16.34 22.86 12.97
CA PRO A 100 -17.11 22.45 11.80
C PRO A 100 -17.29 20.93 11.76
N LYS A 101 -18.49 20.46 11.45
CA LYS A 101 -18.78 19.01 11.32
C LYS A 101 -18.47 18.54 9.91
N ALA A 102 -17.98 17.30 9.78
CA ALA A 102 -17.80 16.67 8.48
C ALA A 102 -19.16 16.36 7.85
N ILE A 103 -19.39 16.83 6.62
CA ILE A 103 -20.58 16.51 5.80
C ILE A 103 -20.26 15.36 4.85
N LYS A 104 -19.05 15.37 4.28
CA LYS A 104 -18.60 14.38 3.32
C LYS A 104 -17.16 14.01 3.61
N VAL A 105 -16.87 12.72 3.63
CA VAL A 105 -15.50 12.23 3.74
C VAL A 105 -15.27 11.21 2.64
N GLU A 106 -14.17 11.39 1.91
CA GLU A 106 -13.75 10.50 0.83
C GLU A 106 -12.34 10.00 1.10
N ASN A 107 -12.12 8.72 0.84
CA ASN A 107 -10.81 8.12 0.96
C ASN A 107 -10.03 8.31 -0.35
N ALA A 108 -8.98 9.12 -0.30
CA ALA A 108 -8.04 9.35 -1.40
C ALA A 108 -6.72 8.61 -1.12
N ALA A 109 -6.81 7.28 -1.05
CA ALA A 109 -5.74 6.33 -0.74
C ALA A 109 -5.10 6.53 0.66
N ASN A 110 -4.21 7.52 0.80
CA ASN A 110 -3.44 7.78 2.02
C ASN A 110 -4.01 8.93 2.85
N TYR A 111 -4.99 9.64 2.28
CA TYR A 111 -5.58 10.84 2.87
C TYR A 111 -7.09 10.72 2.90
N LEU A 112 -7.69 11.18 3.99
CA LEU A 112 -9.11 11.50 4.06
C LEU A 112 -9.30 12.91 3.53
N MET A 113 -10.10 13.05 2.48
CA MET A 113 -10.60 14.33 2.01
C MET A 113 -11.91 14.61 2.73
N ILE A 114 -11.92 15.63 3.58
CA ILE A 114 -13.04 15.96 4.47
C ILE A 114 -13.62 17.28 4.01
N THR A 115 -14.89 17.28 3.64
CA THR A 115 -15.68 18.50 3.40
C THR A 115 -16.50 18.80 4.65
N PHE A 116 -16.26 19.98 5.22
CA PHE A 116 -16.93 20.46 6.42
C PHE A 116 -18.18 21.30 6.10
N ASP A 117 -19.03 21.50 7.09
CA ASP A 117 -20.26 22.29 7.01
C ASP A 117 -20.06 23.79 6.73
N ASN A 118 -18.89 24.33 7.04
CA ASN A 118 -18.46 25.66 6.65
C ASN A 118 -18.05 25.78 5.16
N GLY A 119 -18.09 24.69 4.40
CA GLY A 119 -17.69 24.62 2.99
C GLY A 119 -16.19 24.45 2.74
N GLU A 120 -15.36 24.36 3.80
CA GLU A 120 -13.93 24.06 3.64
C GLU A 120 -13.70 22.57 3.37
N THR A 121 -12.81 22.27 2.43
CA THR A 121 -12.27 20.92 2.23
C THR A 121 -10.86 20.86 2.78
N ARG A 122 -10.60 19.90 3.65
CA ARG A 122 -9.27 19.65 4.21
C ARG A 122 -8.86 18.20 4.04
N TYR A 123 -7.56 17.97 4.19
CA TYR A 123 -6.94 16.67 4.02
C TYR A 123 -6.34 16.21 5.33
N LEU A 124 -6.63 14.97 5.74
CA LEU A 124 -6.08 14.35 6.93
C LEU A 124 -5.35 13.06 6.56
N ARG A 125 -4.18 12.81 7.15
CA ARG A 125 -3.50 11.52 7.01
C ARG A 125 -4.25 10.47 7.84
N SER A 126 -4.69 9.39 7.22
CA SER A 126 -5.40 8.32 7.94
C SER A 126 -4.47 7.61 8.92
N HIS A 127 -5.00 7.28 10.11
CA HIS A 127 -4.34 6.43 11.11
C HIS A 127 -4.05 5.02 10.61
N TYR A 128 -4.79 4.57 9.58
CA TYR A 128 -4.61 3.26 8.99
C TYR A 128 -3.30 3.14 8.18
N LEU A 129 -2.57 4.25 7.99
CA LEU A 129 -1.32 4.26 7.25
C LEU A 129 -0.28 3.30 7.84
N ASP A 130 -0.12 3.23 9.17
CA ASP A 130 0.92 2.40 9.79
C ASP A 130 0.59 0.91 9.64
N ASP A 131 -0.68 0.52 9.80
CA ASP A 131 -1.14 -0.85 9.56
C ASP A 131 -1.02 -1.23 8.07
N TYR A 132 -1.29 -0.28 7.17
CA TYR A 132 -1.14 -0.44 5.72
C TYR A 132 0.34 -0.64 5.31
N LEU A 133 1.23 0.21 5.81
CA LEU A 133 2.66 0.15 5.55
C LEU A 133 3.31 -1.07 6.21
N ASP A 134 2.88 -1.49 7.40
CA ASP A 134 3.37 -2.72 8.05
C ASP A 134 2.91 -3.99 7.32
N ALA A 135 1.73 -3.99 6.68
CA ALA A 135 1.24 -5.12 5.88
C ALA A 135 2.05 -5.34 4.59
N TYR A 136 2.58 -4.26 3.99
CA TYR A 136 3.46 -4.31 2.82
C TYR A 136 4.96 -4.30 3.16
N SER A 137 5.31 -4.02 4.40
CA SER A 137 6.67 -4.11 4.93
C SER A 137 7.10 -5.58 4.99
N LEU A 138 8.15 -5.93 4.25
CA LEU A 138 8.84 -7.22 4.40
C LEU A 138 9.62 -7.25 5.75
N LYS A 139 8.93 -7.33 6.90
CA LYS A 139 9.61 -7.55 8.19
C LYS A 139 10.32 -8.92 8.16
N LYS A 140 11.65 -8.91 8.07
CA LYS A 140 12.52 -10.05 8.39
C LYS A 140 12.45 -10.34 9.90
N GLY A 141 11.47 -11.10 10.36
CA GLY A 141 11.42 -11.52 11.76
C GLY A 141 10.23 -12.42 12.13
N ARG A 142 10.46 -13.36 13.05
CA ARG A 142 9.46 -14.28 13.64
C ARG A 142 8.45 -13.52 14.52
N GLY A 143 7.58 -12.71 13.92
CA GLY A 143 6.34 -12.23 14.51
C GLY A 143 5.15 -12.89 13.81
N LYS A 144 4.03 -13.12 14.52
CA LYS A 144 2.80 -13.66 13.93
C LYS A 144 2.50 -12.90 12.63
N ARG A 145 2.66 -13.57 11.49
CA ARG A 145 2.23 -13.04 10.19
C ARG A 145 0.72 -12.84 10.29
N ARG A 146 0.26 -11.58 10.46
CA ARG A 146 -1.16 -11.27 10.24
C ARG A 146 -1.37 -11.47 8.74
N LEU A 147 -2.09 -12.54 8.45
CA LEU A 147 -2.17 -13.20 7.16
C LEU A 147 -2.78 -12.27 6.10
N LEU A 148 -2.10 -12.11 4.96
CA LEU A 148 -2.57 -11.50 3.71
C LEU A 148 -3.60 -12.39 2.96
N ILE A 149 -4.45 -13.09 3.71
CA ILE A 149 -5.58 -13.85 3.15
C ILE A 149 -6.81 -13.43 3.97
N GLY A 150 -7.55 -12.46 3.44
CA GLY A 150 -8.81 -11.98 4.04
C GLY A 150 -8.87 -10.49 4.40
N GLY A 151 -7.85 -9.69 4.11
CA GLY A 151 -7.87 -8.25 4.44
C GLY A 151 -6.64 -7.47 3.99
N GLY A 152 -6.00 -7.89 2.90
CA GLY A 152 -5.06 -7.01 2.20
C GLY A 152 -5.84 -5.89 1.50
N PRO A 153 -5.16 -4.87 0.96
CA PRO A 153 -5.76 -3.70 0.30
C PRO A 153 -6.66 -3.98 -0.91
N ALA A 154 -6.83 -5.25 -1.27
CA ALA A 154 -7.96 -5.69 -2.07
C ALA A 154 -9.32 -5.27 -1.48
N THR A 155 -9.43 -5.03 -0.16
CA THR A 155 -10.63 -4.39 0.43
C THR A 155 -10.78 -2.90 0.08
N MET A 156 -9.76 -2.23 -0.45
CA MET A 156 -9.87 -0.82 -0.91
C MET A 156 -10.62 -0.69 -2.25
N TRP A 157 -10.79 -1.79 -3.00
CA TRP A 157 -11.57 -1.78 -4.25
C TRP A 157 -13.08 -2.00 -4.00
N LEU A 158 -13.43 -2.49 -2.81
CA LEU A 158 -14.81 -2.60 -2.33
C LEU A 158 -15.06 -1.45 -1.36
N GLY A 159 -15.48 -0.30 -1.90
CA GLY A 159 -15.99 0.90 -1.21
C GLY A 159 -15.56 1.06 0.26
N THR A 160 -14.69 2.03 0.54
CA THR A 160 -14.36 2.39 1.93
C THR A 160 -15.65 2.67 2.70
N GLU A 161 -16.00 1.84 3.68
CA GLU A 161 -17.13 2.08 4.57
C GLU A 161 -16.80 3.27 5.47
N ILE A 162 -17.41 4.41 5.13
CA ILE A 162 -17.30 5.66 5.87
C ILE A 162 -18.68 5.96 6.42
N GLU A 163 -18.79 6.02 7.73
CA GLU A 163 -20.02 6.41 8.42
C GLU A 163 -19.76 7.72 9.17
N ILE A 164 -20.63 8.70 8.95
CA ILE A 164 -20.63 9.95 9.69
C ILE A 164 -21.77 9.87 10.70
N LEU A 165 -21.44 9.93 11.99
CA LEU A 165 -22.40 9.91 13.08
C LEU A 165 -23.03 11.30 13.29
N ASP A 166 -24.18 11.37 13.96
CA ASP A 166 -24.91 12.63 14.22
C ASP A 166 -24.07 13.65 15.05
N ASP A 167 -23.14 13.15 15.85
CA ASP A 167 -22.20 13.95 16.64
C ASP A 167 -21.06 14.58 15.78
N GLY A 168 -20.98 14.22 14.50
CA GLY A 168 -19.94 14.64 13.54
C GLY A 168 -18.69 13.75 13.55
N THR A 169 -18.69 12.67 14.35
CA THR A 169 -17.62 11.67 14.35
C THR A 169 -17.63 10.90 13.03
N VAL A 170 -16.45 10.65 12.49
CA VAL A 170 -16.27 9.82 11.30
C VAL A 170 -15.75 8.45 11.73
N LEU A 171 -16.45 7.39 11.34
CA LEU A 171 -16.04 6.00 11.49
C LEU A 171 -15.56 5.47 10.15
N LEU A 172 -14.36 4.91 10.15
CA LEU A 172 -13.73 4.28 9.01
C LEU A 172 -13.67 2.77 9.28
N PHE A 173 -14.24 1.96 8.36
CA PHE A 173 -14.33 0.50 8.47
C PHE A 173 -14.98 0.00 9.78
N GLY A 174 -15.89 0.79 10.36
CA GLY A 174 -16.61 0.50 11.60
C GLY A 174 -15.74 0.35 12.86
N LYS A 175 -14.44 0.68 12.79
CA LYS A 175 -13.48 0.45 13.88
C LYS A 175 -12.56 1.63 14.17
N ASP A 176 -12.16 2.37 13.13
CA ASP A 176 -11.28 3.52 13.29
C ASP A 176 -12.13 4.79 13.42
N ARG A 177 -11.96 5.50 14.54
CA ARG A 177 -12.85 6.60 14.96
C ARG A 177 -12.09 7.91 14.97
N TYR A 178 -12.61 8.88 14.22
CA TYR A 178 -12.12 10.25 14.13
C TYR A 178 -13.13 11.20 14.77
N SER A 179 -12.70 11.92 15.81
CA SER A 179 -13.52 12.96 16.43
C SER A 179 -13.58 14.22 15.54
N PRO A 180 -14.63 15.05 15.64
CA PRO A 180 -14.71 16.32 14.91
C PRO A 180 -13.50 17.23 15.14
N GLN A 181 -12.98 17.26 16.37
CA GLN A 181 -11.83 18.10 16.73
C GLN A 181 -10.55 17.58 16.08
N GLU A 182 -10.33 16.27 16.11
CA GLU A 182 -9.22 15.60 15.43
C GLU A 182 -9.24 15.86 13.92
N LEU A 183 -10.41 15.71 13.28
CA LEU A 183 -10.59 16.04 11.87
C LEU A 183 -10.25 17.50 11.57
N TRP A 184 -10.61 18.43 12.46
CA TRP A 184 -10.38 19.86 12.24
C TRP A 184 -8.93 20.30 12.48
N TYR A 185 -8.32 19.88 13.59
CA TYR A 185 -7.01 20.36 14.03
C TYR A 185 -5.83 19.64 13.35
N GLU A 186 -6.00 18.37 12.99
CA GLU A 186 -4.94 17.60 12.34
C GLU A 186 -5.00 17.69 10.82
N SER A 187 -6.13 18.11 10.24
CA SER A 187 -6.22 18.28 8.79
C SER A 187 -5.49 19.55 8.31
N ARG A 188 -5.10 19.51 7.04
CA ARG A 188 -4.41 20.59 6.33
C ARG A 188 -5.21 21.02 5.11
N SER A 189 -5.08 22.29 4.74
CA SER A 189 -5.80 22.87 3.59
C SER A 189 -5.31 22.32 2.24
N ARG A 190 -4.08 21.78 2.17
CA ARG A 190 -3.53 21.13 0.98
C ARG A 190 -2.92 19.77 1.34
N ALA A 191 -3.10 18.80 0.45
CA ALA A 191 -2.53 17.46 0.62
C ALA A 191 -0.99 17.43 0.61
N ILE A 192 -0.35 18.38 -0.10
CA ILE A 192 1.11 18.49 -0.22
C ILE A 192 1.75 18.81 1.15
N ASP A 193 1.04 19.56 1.99
CA ASP A 193 1.51 19.99 3.32
C ASP A 193 1.51 18.84 4.35
N LEU A 194 1.05 17.65 3.94
CA LEU A 194 1.09 16.42 4.75
C LEU A 194 2.30 15.53 4.41
N SER A 195 3.18 15.98 3.52
CA SER A 195 4.37 15.25 3.05
C SER A 195 5.70 15.75 3.64
N GLU A 196 5.68 16.87 4.37
CA GLU A 196 6.79 17.39 5.18
C GLU A 196 6.93 16.64 6.52
#